data_AF-A0ABD2W5T7-F1
#
_entry.id   AF-A0ABD2W5T7-F1
#
_cell.length_a   1.000
_cell.length_b   1.000
_cell.length_c   1.000
_cell.angle_alpha   90.00
_cell.angle_beta   90.00
_cell.angle_gamma   90.00
#
_symmetry.space_group_name_H-M   'P 1'
#
loop_
_entity.id
_entity.type
_entity.pdbx_description
1 polymer ?
#
loop_
_entity_poly.entity_id
_entity_poly.type
_entity_poly.pdbx_seq_one_letter_code
_entity_poly.pdbx_strand_id
1 'polypeptide(L)'
;MENLQFEVIMKGAADGKTNIMCVNSIATQHGDSYSLPLELQPATLHKEFVKTTVYAKVKNVLKKRHQKRSVWVELTEELKKSYFDECGNIIFEDILLEEFVEALDETKNEESLADVVKQLMQKESATQNLRKVSEKFNVEKYSGKNVNVVQWLDFFEEECVRFGIVEDEKIIEMFRYFLDKNS
;
A
#
# COMPACT_ATOMS: atom_id res chain seq x y z
N MET A 1 -19.52 -17.54 -3.42
CA MET A 1 -18.88 -18.32 -2.34
C MET A 1 -17.79 -17.43 -1.79
N GLU A 2 -17.95 -16.98 -0.55
CA GLU A 2 -16.95 -16.17 0.13
C GLU A 2 -15.79 -17.08 0.54
N ASN A 3 -14.56 -16.64 0.34
CA ASN A 3 -13.35 -17.38 0.73
C ASN A 3 -12.43 -16.47 1.53
N LEU A 4 -11.70 -17.08 2.46
CA LEU A 4 -10.58 -16.45 3.16
C LEU A 4 -9.28 -17.14 2.79
N GLN A 5 -8.23 -16.37 2.60
CA GLN A 5 -6.88 -16.88 2.43
C GLN A 5 -6.16 -16.87 3.78
N PHE A 6 -5.56 -17.98 4.16
CA PHE A 6 -4.75 -18.10 5.37
C PHE A 6 -3.30 -18.29 4.99
N GLU A 7 -2.42 -17.41 5.47
CA GLU A 7 -0.97 -17.63 5.38
C GLU A 7 -0.50 -18.44 6.59
N VAL A 8 0.02 -19.64 6.33
CA VAL A 8 0.55 -20.52 7.37
C VAL A 8 2.06 -20.63 7.24
N ILE A 9 2.78 -20.44 8.35
CA ILE A 9 4.23 -20.49 8.43
C ILE A 9 4.69 -21.44 9.54
N MET A 10 5.77 -22.17 9.28
CA MET A 10 6.47 -22.98 10.29
C MET A 10 7.43 -22.11 11.09
N LYS A 11 7.12 -21.80 12.34
CA LYS A 11 8.03 -21.07 13.24
C LYS A 11 8.71 -22.04 14.21
N GLY A 12 9.87 -21.63 14.74
CA GLY A 12 10.47 -22.32 15.87
C GLY A 12 9.64 -22.07 17.12
N ALA A 13 9.41 -23.10 17.92
CA ALA A 13 8.80 -22.92 19.23
C ALA A 13 9.81 -22.27 20.20
N ALA A 14 9.30 -21.73 21.32
CA ALA A 14 10.11 -21.11 22.37
C ALA A 14 11.16 -22.06 22.98
N ASP A 15 10.96 -23.37 22.86
CA ASP A 15 11.90 -24.41 23.32
C ASP A 15 13.16 -24.54 22.43
N GLY A 16 13.19 -23.86 21.28
CA GLY A 16 14.27 -23.90 20.29
C GLY A 16 14.40 -25.22 19.50
N LYS A 17 13.74 -26.28 19.93
CA LYS A 17 13.90 -27.65 19.41
C LYS A 17 12.75 -28.08 18.52
N THR A 18 11.54 -27.62 18.80
CA THR A 18 10.36 -27.98 18.02
C THR A 18 9.98 -26.88 17.04
N ASN A 19 9.20 -27.26 16.03
CA ASN A 19 8.61 -26.31 15.10
C ASN A 19 7.09 -26.36 15.29
N ILE A 20 6.46 -25.19 15.31
CA ILE A 20 5.02 -25.02 15.41
C ILE A 20 4.49 -24.38 14.14
N MET A 21 3.28 -24.79 13.74
CA MET A 21 2.54 -24.12 12.67
C MET A 21 1.85 -22.89 13.25
N CYS A 22 2.02 -21.77 12.57
CA CYS A 22 1.44 -20.50 12.93
C CYS A 22 0.67 -19.94 11.73
N VAL A 23 -0.53 -19.41 11.96
CA VAL A 23 -1.22 -18.57 11.00
C VAL A 23 -0.66 -17.16 11.16
N ASN A 24 -0.04 -16.63 10.12
CA ASN A 24 0.66 -15.35 10.16
C ASN A 24 -0.27 -14.19 9.78
N SER A 25 -1.06 -14.39 8.73
CA SER A 25 -1.99 -13.41 8.20
C SER A 25 -3.23 -14.08 7.59
N ILE A 26 -4.27 -13.27 7.42
CA ILE A 26 -5.52 -13.64 6.78
C ILE A 26 -5.79 -12.61 5.70
N ALA A 27 -6.18 -13.04 4.50
CA ALA A 27 -6.57 -12.12 3.43
C ALA A 27 -7.97 -12.42 2.91
N THR A 28 -8.67 -11.37 2.49
CA THR A 28 -9.99 -11.46 1.88
C THR A 28 -9.88 -11.73 0.39
N GLN A 29 -10.97 -12.20 -0.20
CA GLN A 29 -11.11 -12.27 -1.67
C GLN A 29 -11.00 -10.91 -2.37
N HIS A 30 -11.07 -9.80 -1.63
CA HIS A 30 -10.98 -8.44 -2.15
C HIS A 30 -9.54 -7.90 -2.20
N GLY A 31 -8.59 -8.62 -1.60
CA GLY A 31 -7.16 -8.28 -1.59
C GLY A 31 -6.67 -7.65 -0.30
N ASP A 32 -7.57 -7.41 0.66
CA ASP A 32 -7.22 -6.85 1.97
C ASP A 32 -6.55 -7.91 2.84
N SER A 33 -5.42 -7.59 3.47
CA SER A 33 -4.65 -8.51 4.29
C SER A 33 -4.56 -8.03 5.73
N TYR A 34 -4.70 -8.96 6.68
CA TYR A 34 -4.82 -8.69 8.10
C TYR A 34 -3.80 -9.51 8.88
N SER A 35 -3.06 -8.84 9.75
CA SER A 35 -1.98 -9.47 10.51
C SER A 35 -2.51 -10.03 11.83
N LEU A 36 -2.02 -11.21 12.22
CA LEU A 36 -2.36 -11.82 13.50
C LEU A 36 -1.29 -11.47 14.55
N PRO A 37 -1.67 -11.01 15.75
CA PRO A 37 -0.75 -10.83 16.87
C PRO A 37 -0.01 -12.12 17.21
N LEU A 38 1.29 -12.04 17.53
CA LEU A 38 2.18 -13.20 17.75
C LEU A 38 1.61 -14.25 18.72
N GLU A 39 0.90 -13.80 19.75
CA GLU A 39 0.28 -14.65 20.77
C GLU A 39 -0.87 -15.51 20.23
N LEU A 40 -1.57 -15.00 19.22
CA LEU A 40 -2.73 -15.63 18.60
C LEU A 40 -2.38 -16.46 17.35
N GLN A 41 -1.17 -16.33 16.83
CA GLN A 41 -0.75 -17.05 15.63
C GLN A 41 -0.71 -18.59 15.72
N PRO A 42 -0.43 -19.25 16.86
CA PRO A 42 -0.34 -20.71 16.89
C PRO A 42 -1.58 -21.38 16.30
N ALA A 43 -1.38 -22.27 15.31
CA ALA A 43 -2.48 -22.94 14.60
C ALA A 43 -3.44 -23.69 15.54
N THR A 44 -2.97 -24.10 16.72
CA THR A 44 -3.78 -24.72 17.77
C THR A 44 -4.92 -23.84 18.30
N LEU A 45 -4.80 -22.51 18.19
CA LEU A 45 -5.84 -21.56 18.58
C LEU A 45 -6.93 -21.43 17.50
N HIS A 46 -6.56 -21.63 16.25
CA HIS A 46 -7.45 -21.56 15.08
C HIS A 46 -8.25 -22.86 14.87
N LYS A 47 -9.05 -23.26 15.86
CA LYS A 47 -9.74 -24.57 15.91
C LYS A 47 -10.56 -24.87 14.66
N GLU A 48 -11.32 -23.90 14.17
CA GLU A 48 -12.17 -24.09 12.98
C GLU A 48 -11.34 -24.26 11.70
N PHE A 49 -10.23 -23.51 11.57
CA PHE A 49 -9.30 -23.68 10.45
C PHE A 49 -8.60 -25.06 10.48
N VAL A 50 -8.20 -25.54 11.66
CA VAL A 50 -7.52 -26.82 11.84
C VAL A 50 -8.40 -28.02 11.44
N LYS A 51 -9.72 -27.90 11.58
CA LYS A 51 -10.67 -28.94 11.15
C LYS A 51 -10.76 -29.09 9.63
N THR A 52 -10.34 -28.08 8.87
CA THR A 52 -10.50 -28.08 7.41
C THR A 52 -9.60 -29.11 6.72
N THR A 53 -10.08 -29.66 5.60
CA THR A 53 -9.26 -30.55 4.76
C THR A 53 -8.06 -29.83 4.15
N VAL A 54 -8.16 -28.51 3.98
CA VAL A 54 -7.08 -27.64 3.49
C VAL A 54 -5.93 -27.62 4.49
N TYR A 55 -6.21 -27.46 5.79
CA TYR A 55 -5.17 -27.50 6.82
C TYR A 55 -4.44 -28.85 6.85
N ALA A 56 -5.15 -29.98 6.70
CA ALA A 56 -4.52 -31.29 6.61
C ALA A 56 -3.54 -31.40 5.43
N LYS A 57 -3.88 -30.81 4.28
CA LYS A 57 -2.97 -30.73 3.11
C LYS A 57 -1.76 -29.84 3.39
N VAL A 58 -1.98 -28.67 4.00
CA VAL A 58 -0.90 -27.75 4.39
C VAL A 58 0.09 -28.43 5.34
N LYS A 59 -0.42 -29.15 6.34
CA LYS A 59 0.38 -29.88 7.32
C LYS A 59 1.30 -30.93 6.69
N ASN A 60 0.88 -31.53 5.57
CA ASN A 60 1.71 -32.50 4.85
C ASN A 60 2.83 -31.85 4.04
N VAL A 61 2.67 -30.58 3.63
CA VAL A 61 3.62 -29.84 2.79
C VAL A 61 4.63 -29.06 3.63
N LEU A 62 4.17 -28.38 4.68
CA LEU A 62 5.01 -27.56 5.56
C LEU A 62 5.77 -28.44 6.55
N LYS A 63 7.04 -28.75 6.23
CA LYS A 63 7.89 -29.61 7.07
C LYS A 63 9.13 -28.91 7.64
N LYS A 64 9.62 -27.87 6.97
CA LYS A 64 10.85 -27.16 7.39
C LYS A 64 10.52 -25.82 8.04
N ARG A 65 11.33 -25.41 9.02
CA ARG A 65 11.23 -24.08 9.65
C ARG A 65 11.33 -22.99 8.59
N HIS A 66 10.58 -21.90 8.80
CA HIS A 66 10.44 -20.74 7.91
C HIS A 66 9.76 -21.00 6.56
N GLN A 67 9.29 -22.23 6.28
CA GLN A 67 8.42 -22.42 5.13
C GLN A 67 7.05 -21.77 5.40
N LYS A 68 6.58 -21.00 4.42
CA LYS A 68 5.25 -20.37 4.40
C LYS A 68 4.42 -20.86 3.22
N ARG A 69 3.10 -20.90 3.38
CA ARG A 69 2.12 -21.23 2.33
C ARG A 69 0.81 -20.49 2.59
N SER A 70 0.32 -19.80 1.58
CA SER A 70 -1.01 -19.20 1.57
C SER A 70 -2.01 -20.15 0.94
N VAL A 71 -3.16 -20.36 1.59
CA VAL A 71 -4.20 -21.28 1.12
C VAL A 71 -5.58 -20.65 1.23
N TRP A 72 -6.40 -20.86 0.20
CA TRP A 72 -7.79 -20.44 0.19
C TRP A 72 -8.66 -21.49 0.88
N VAL A 73 -9.54 -21.02 1.76
CA VAL A 73 -10.51 -21.82 2.49
C VAL A 73 -11.88 -21.21 2.27
N GLU A 74 -12.84 -22.08 1.95
CA GLU A 74 -14.24 -21.70 1.83
C GLU A 74 -14.79 -21.27 3.20
N LEU A 75 -15.49 -20.13 3.21
CA LEU A 75 -16.01 -19.54 4.45
C LEU A 75 -17.25 -20.31 4.91
N THR A 76 -17.07 -21.22 5.86
CA THR A 76 -18.19 -21.87 6.56
C THR A 76 -18.79 -20.95 7.62
N GLU A 77 -20.03 -21.18 8.04
CA GLU A 77 -20.70 -20.40 9.10
C GLU A 77 -19.89 -20.36 10.41
N GLU A 78 -19.18 -21.45 10.73
CA GLU A 78 -18.33 -21.57 11.92
C GLU A 78 -17.06 -20.72 11.79
N LEU A 79 -16.42 -20.72 10.62
CA LEU A 79 -15.29 -19.83 10.31
C LEU A 79 -15.73 -18.37 10.31
N LYS A 80 -16.87 -18.06 9.71
CA LYS A 80 -17.40 -16.69 9.65
C LYS A 80 -17.57 -16.11 11.04
N LYS A 81 -18.20 -16.84 11.96
CA LYS A 81 -18.35 -16.43 13.37
C LYS A 81 -17.03 -16.27 14.13
N SER A 82 -15.96 -16.96 13.69
CA SER A 82 -14.66 -16.91 14.36
C SER A 82 -13.76 -15.78 13.85
N TYR A 83 -13.98 -15.35 12.60
CA TYR A 83 -13.09 -14.41 11.91
C TYR A 83 -13.77 -13.10 11.47
N PHE A 84 -15.09 -12.99 11.64
CA PHE A 84 -15.84 -11.79 11.34
C PHE A 84 -16.77 -11.42 12.50
N ASP A 85 -16.93 -10.12 12.72
CA ASP A 85 -17.98 -9.59 13.59
C ASP A 85 -19.32 -9.44 12.84
N GLU A 86 -20.34 -8.96 13.55
CA GLU A 86 -21.68 -8.71 12.98
C GLU A 86 -21.69 -7.59 11.93
N CYS A 87 -20.66 -6.74 11.92
CA CYS A 87 -20.49 -5.61 11.01
C CYS A 87 -19.65 -5.96 9.76
N GLY A 88 -19.06 -7.15 9.71
CA GLY A 88 -18.20 -7.61 8.62
C GLY A 88 -16.74 -7.21 8.75
N ASN A 89 -16.29 -6.75 9.91
CA ASN A 89 -14.87 -6.50 10.18
C ASN A 89 -14.15 -7.83 10.47
N ILE A 90 -12.87 -7.92 10.09
CA ILE A 90 -12.05 -9.08 10.41
C ILE A 90 -11.56 -8.99 11.85
N ILE A 91 -12.01 -9.95 12.64
CA ILE A 91 -11.64 -10.11 14.04
C ILE A 91 -11.02 -11.49 14.25
N PHE A 92 -10.32 -11.69 15.35
CA PHE A 92 -10.05 -13.04 15.85
C PHE A 92 -10.07 -13.02 17.38
N GLU A 93 -10.85 -13.94 17.96
CA GLU A 93 -11.26 -13.85 19.36
C GLU A 93 -11.96 -12.50 19.63
N ASP A 94 -11.42 -11.64 20.50
CA ASP A 94 -11.96 -10.31 20.81
C ASP A 94 -11.08 -9.17 20.27
N ILE A 95 -10.20 -9.46 19.31
CA ILE A 95 -9.25 -8.50 18.75
C ILE A 95 -9.62 -8.19 17.29
N LEU A 96 -9.80 -6.89 17.00
CA LEU A 96 -9.87 -6.38 15.63
C LEU A 96 -8.48 -6.47 14.99
N LEU A 97 -8.37 -7.15 13.85
CA LEU A 97 -7.08 -7.34 13.21
C LEU A 97 -6.65 -6.09 12.46
N GLU A 98 -5.35 -5.79 12.49
CA GLU A 98 -4.77 -4.68 11.76
C GLU A 98 -4.60 -5.04 10.29
N GLU A 99 -5.21 -4.23 9.42
CA GLU A 99 -5.00 -4.28 7.98
C GLU A 99 -3.56 -3.84 7.66
N PHE A 100 -2.89 -4.60 6.81
CA PHE A 100 -1.57 -4.27 6.32
C PHE A 100 -1.48 -4.52 4.83
N VAL A 101 -0.69 -3.69 4.16
CA VAL A 101 -0.30 -3.94 2.78
C VAL A 101 0.93 -4.83 2.82
N GLU A 102 0.78 -6.08 2.38
CA GLU A 102 1.92 -6.97 2.22
C GLU A 102 2.84 -6.37 1.15
N ALA A 103 3.98 -5.84 1.58
CA ALA A 103 5.01 -5.42 0.65
C ALA A 103 5.38 -6.65 -0.17
N LEU A 104 5.11 -6.63 -1.48
CA LEU A 104 5.53 -7.69 -2.40
C LEU A 104 7.00 -7.98 -2.12
N ASP A 105 7.31 -9.23 -1.73
CA ASP A 105 8.67 -9.70 -1.41
C ASP A 105 9.61 -9.38 -2.60
N GLU A 106 10.23 -8.21 -2.59
CA GLU A 106 11.45 -7.91 -3.32
C GLU A 106 12.57 -8.67 -2.62
N THR A 107 12.74 -9.93 -2.98
CA THR A 107 13.97 -10.66 -2.65
C THR A 107 15.16 -9.83 -3.12
N LYS A 108 15.88 -9.25 -2.15
CA LYS A 108 17.21 -8.63 -2.25
C LYS A 108 17.28 -7.36 -3.12
N ASN A 109 17.26 -6.20 -2.48
CA ASN A 109 18.24 -5.12 -2.69
C ASN A 109 17.87 -3.93 -1.80
N GLU A 110 18.53 -3.78 -0.64
CA GLU A 110 18.45 -2.56 0.17
C GLU A 110 18.93 -1.30 -0.59
N GLU A 111 19.63 -1.46 -1.72
CA GLU A 111 19.96 -0.36 -2.63
C GLU A 111 18.76 0.16 -3.45
N SER A 112 17.68 -0.64 -3.59
CA SER A 112 16.51 -0.29 -4.40
C SER A 112 15.59 0.71 -3.72
N LEU A 113 15.48 0.73 -2.39
CA LEU A 113 14.52 1.61 -1.69
C LEU A 113 14.84 3.10 -1.90
N ALA A 114 16.13 3.47 -1.96
CA ALA A 114 16.51 4.84 -2.28
C ALA A 114 16.20 5.18 -3.75
N ASP A 115 16.32 4.23 -4.66
CA ASP A 115 16.02 4.40 -6.08
C ASP A 115 14.52 4.33 -6.41
N VAL A 116 13.73 3.58 -5.63
CA VAL A 116 12.27 3.49 -5.70
C VAL A 116 11.64 4.70 -5.01
N VAL A 117 12.17 5.16 -3.87
CA VAL A 117 11.79 6.46 -3.29
C VAL A 117 12.18 7.57 -4.25
N LYS A 118 13.37 7.55 -4.87
CA LYS A 118 13.71 8.46 -5.97
C LYS A 118 12.77 8.31 -7.15
N GLN A 119 12.35 7.10 -7.54
CA GLN A 119 11.42 6.89 -8.66
C GLN A 119 9.98 7.28 -8.32
N LEU A 120 9.56 7.23 -7.06
CA LEU A 120 8.26 7.66 -6.57
C LEU A 120 8.22 9.19 -6.40
N MET A 121 9.29 9.79 -5.85
CA MET A 121 9.51 11.24 -5.88
C MET A 121 9.68 11.74 -7.32
N GLN A 122 10.31 10.93 -8.20
CA GLN A 122 10.34 11.15 -9.64
C GLN A 122 9.03 10.81 -10.33
N LYS A 123 8.07 10.08 -9.75
CA LYS A 123 6.73 9.83 -10.35
C LYS A 123 5.73 10.89 -9.94
N GLU A 124 5.85 11.43 -8.72
CA GLU A 124 5.18 12.69 -8.34
C GLU A 124 5.80 13.89 -9.07
N SER A 125 7.07 13.81 -9.52
CA SER A 125 7.69 14.79 -10.42
C SER A 125 7.82 14.35 -11.88
N ALA A 126 7.30 13.17 -12.28
CA ALA A 126 7.31 12.72 -13.67
C ALA A 126 6.11 13.33 -14.36
N THR A 127 6.30 14.58 -14.75
CA THR A 127 5.69 15.17 -15.93
C THR A 127 4.17 15.31 -15.85
N GLN A 128 3.70 16.10 -14.88
CA GLN A 128 2.87 17.21 -15.35
C GLN A 128 3.73 17.97 -16.36
N ASN A 129 3.57 17.66 -17.64
CA ASN A 129 4.30 18.33 -18.71
C ASN A 129 3.99 19.83 -18.56
N LEU A 130 4.92 20.61 -17.99
CA LEU A 130 4.66 21.98 -17.55
C LEU A 130 4.18 22.84 -18.72
N ARG A 131 4.62 22.51 -19.95
CA ARG A 131 4.08 23.11 -21.17
C ARG A 131 2.58 22.82 -21.35
N LYS A 132 2.10 21.58 -21.19
CA LYS A 132 0.66 21.26 -21.25
C LYS A 132 -0.13 21.89 -20.11
N VAL A 133 0.49 22.10 -18.96
CA VAL A 133 -0.15 22.76 -17.81
C VAL A 133 -0.22 24.28 -18.05
N SER A 134 0.83 24.88 -18.61
CA SER A 134 0.86 26.31 -18.97
C SER A 134 -0.26 26.69 -19.95
N GLU A 135 -0.62 25.79 -20.87
CA GLU A 135 -1.73 25.99 -21.81
C GLU A 135 -3.11 26.07 -21.13
N LYS A 136 -3.20 25.66 -19.86
CA LYS A 136 -4.44 25.69 -19.06
C LYS A 136 -4.49 26.84 -18.04
N PHE A 137 -3.43 27.64 -17.93
CA PHE A 137 -3.46 28.82 -17.07
C PHE A 137 -4.36 29.87 -17.69
N ASN A 138 -5.14 30.54 -16.85
CA ASN A 138 -5.95 31.68 -17.27
C ASN A 138 -5.20 33.00 -17.05
N VAL A 139 -3.93 33.05 -17.47
CA VAL A 139 -3.04 34.19 -17.33
C VAL A 139 -2.35 34.44 -18.66
N GLU A 140 -2.38 35.69 -19.12
CA GLU A 140 -1.71 36.09 -20.36
C GLU A 140 -0.18 36.11 -20.19
N LYS A 141 0.55 35.98 -21.30
CA LYS A 141 2.02 36.12 -21.26
C LYS A 141 2.44 37.53 -20.88
N TYR A 142 3.54 37.61 -20.14
CA TYR A 142 4.19 38.86 -19.83
C TYR A 142 4.97 39.39 -21.03
N SER A 143 4.56 40.56 -21.51
CA SER A 143 5.12 41.24 -22.69
C SER A 143 5.86 42.54 -22.34
N GLY A 144 6.04 42.85 -21.06
CA GLY A 144 6.59 44.14 -20.58
C GLY A 144 5.64 45.33 -20.73
N LYS A 145 4.49 45.17 -21.40
CA LYS A 145 3.44 46.20 -21.56
C LYS A 145 2.26 46.03 -20.60
N ASN A 146 2.26 44.95 -19.81
CA ASN A 146 1.23 44.70 -18.80
C ASN A 146 1.38 45.75 -17.69
N VAL A 147 0.37 46.61 -17.56
CA VAL A 147 0.42 47.88 -16.81
C VAL A 147 0.66 47.68 -15.31
N ASN A 148 0.44 46.47 -14.78
CA ASN A 148 0.68 46.14 -13.38
C ASN A 148 1.39 44.78 -13.24
N VAL A 149 2.70 44.82 -13.05
CA VAL A 149 3.55 43.63 -12.89
C VAL A 149 3.21 42.86 -11.63
N VAL A 150 2.87 43.56 -10.54
CA VAL A 150 2.57 42.95 -9.24
C VAL A 150 1.29 42.12 -9.36
N GLN A 151 0.20 42.70 -9.89
CA GLN A 151 -1.04 41.97 -10.10
C GLN A 151 -0.87 40.78 -11.06
N TRP A 152 -0.05 40.92 -12.09
CA TRP A 152 0.22 39.84 -13.01
C TRP A 152 0.98 38.68 -12.35
N LEU A 153 1.95 38.98 -11.49
CA LEU A 153 2.66 37.99 -10.69
C LEU A 153 1.73 37.30 -9.69
N ASP A 154 0.88 38.05 -9.01
CA ASP A 154 -0.11 37.50 -8.07
C ASP A 154 -1.03 36.47 -8.77
N PHE A 155 -1.58 36.83 -9.93
CA PHE A 155 -2.40 35.90 -10.72
C PHE A 155 -1.62 34.67 -11.21
N PHE A 156 -0.36 34.85 -11.60
CA PHE A 156 0.49 33.73 -12.02
C PHE A 156 0.79 32.78 -10.86
N GLU A 157 1.08 33.29 -9.67
CA GLU A 157 1.34 32.50 -8.47
C GLU A 157 0.07 31.78 -7.98
N GLU A 158 -1.09 32.44 -8.00
CA GLU A 158 -2.39 31.81 -7.72
C GLU A 158 -2.66 30.62 -8.65
N GLU A 159 -2.37 30.75 -9.94
CA GLU A 159 -2.52 29.65 -10.90
C GLU A 159 -1.51 28.52 -10.64
N CYS A 160 -0.27 28.83 -10.25
CA CYS A 160 0.71 27.82 -9.84
C CYS A 160 0.18 26.99 -8.66
N VAL A 161 -0.36 27.65 -7.63
CA VAL A 161 -0.97 26.97 -6.48
C VAL A 161 -2.19 26.16 -6.93
N ARG A 162 -3.05 26.69 -7.80
CA ARG A 162 -4.25 26.00 -8.32
C ARG A 162 -3.93 24.67 -9.00
N PHE A 163 -2.79 24.58 -9.67
CA PHE A 163 -2.34 23.36 -10.36
C PHE A 163 -1.38 22.49 -9.53
N GLY A 164 -1.16 22.83 -8.26
CA GLY A 164 -0.29 22.07 -7.36
C GLY A 164 1.20 22.27 -7.61
N ILE A 165 1.58 23.37 -8.28
CA ILE A 165 2.97 23.74 -8.54
C ILE A 165 3.45 24.60 -7.36
N VAL A 166 3.94 23.93 -6.33
CA VAL A 166 4.36 24.55 -5.06
C VAL A 166 5.87 24.54 -4.84
N GLU A 167 6.60 23.78 -5.64
CA GLU A 167 8.07 23.72 -5.57
C GLU A 167 8.69 24.90 -6.34
N ASP A 168 9.56 25.67 -5.69
CA ASP A 168 10.23 26.85 -6.27
C ASP A 168 10.87 26.58 -7.64
N GLU A 169 11.54 25.44 -7.79
CA GLU A 169 12.19 25.03 -9.04
C GLU A 169 11.18 24.88 -10.19
N LYS A 170 10.00 24.31 -9.91
CA LYS A 170 8.92 24.13 -10.90
C LYS A 170 8.19 25.45 -11.19
N ILE A 171 8.06 26.34 -10.20
CA ILE A 171 7.50 27.69 -10.40
C ILE A 171 8.41 28.49 -11.34
N ILE A 172 9.73 28.45 -11.13
CA ILE A 172 10.72 29.10 -12.00
C ILE A 172 10.66 28.53 -13.43
N GLU A 173 10.52 27.21 -13.58
CA GLU A 173 10.39 26.58 -14.90
C GLU A 173 9.07 26.96 -15.59
N MET A 174 7.96 26.97 -14.84
CA MET A 174 6.65 27.39 -15.34
C MET A 174 6.69 28.85 -15.81
N PHE A 175 7.31 29.72 -15.03
CA PHE A 175 7.44 31.15 -15.32
C PHE A 175 8.04 31.42 -16.70
N ARG A 176 9.02 30.61 -17.13
CA ARG A 176 9.66 30.73 -18.45
C ARG A 176 8.68 30.54 -19.62
N TYR A 177 7.60 29.80 -19.45
CA TYR A 177 6.58 29.63 -20.50
C TYR A 177 5.69 30.87 -20.68
N PHE A 178 5.61 31.72 -19.65
CA PHE A 178 4.80 32.93 -19.62
C PHE A 178 5.59 34.21 -19.91
N LEU A 179 6.90 34.13 -20.11
CA LEU A 179 7.69 35.25 -20.63
C LEU A 179 7.65 35.25 -22.17
N ASP A 180 7.34 36.38 -22.78
CA ASP A 180 7.45 36.51 -24.23
C ASP A 180 8.91 36.46 -24.69
N LYS A 181 9.17 35.74 -25.79
CA LYS A 181 10.51 35.54 -26.38
C LYS A 181 11.15 36.81 -26.96
N ASN A 182 10.42 37.92 -26.95
CA ASN A 182 10.87 39.22 -27.47
C ASN A 182 11.26 40.21 -26.34
N SER A 183 11.43 39.70 -25.11
CA SER A 183 11.99 40.46 -23.98
C SER A 183 13.51 40.54 -24.07
#